data_AF-A0A1H6CJY0-F1
#
_entry.id   AF-A0A1H6CJY0-F1
#
_cell.length_a   1.000
_cell.length_b   1.000
_cell.length_c   1.000
_cell.angle_alpha   90.00
_cell.angle_beta   90.00
_cell.angle_gamma   90.00
#
_symmetry.space_group_name_H-M   'P 1'
#
loop_
_entity.id
_entity.type
_entity.pdbx_description
1 polymer ?
#
loop_
_entity_poly.entity_id
_entity_poly.type
_entity_poly.pdbx_seq_one_letter_code
_entity_poly.pdbx_strand_id
1 'polypeptide(L)'
;MNQLHPCAGATKDSPCPKTVLTSGDHDRTLTVTNNVTGESVRLAPSRLYHYRHDSTEGLAALDTDGLVLADLPGDWYPPHLRDFALKAGLPLEDARDRSPGEMKAVLAARAPGWQRIRGLPLPSIAKWRKPVAIGVAVAGVVVMAYLASLGLWAAWRGLSSIGRLILDILEAKWLVVAFSPALLFLRPAMARAHRWRRKRGTVLGPAGGPYLSAKSATKLQITYGNEAITEIYRGENHGQAFSLLLYSYENLTGLLILDRFGRSLHHLPGRWSPEEANRFADRHGLMLAVHRVTHEEYLSLTKGSKDATP
;
A
#
# COMPACT_ATOMS: atom_id res chain seq x y z
N MET A 1 -13.57 31.10 5.88
CA MET A 1 -13.46 29.79 6.53
C MET A 1 -12.02 29.40 6.33
N ASN A 2 -11.23 29.50 7.39
CA ASN A 2 -9.78 29.36 7.30
C ASN A 2 -9.34 27.94 7.62
N GLN A 3 -10.29 27.08 8.01
CA GLN A 3 -10.08 25.68 8.35
C GLN A 3 -11.07 24.82 7.57
N LEU A 4 -10.61 23.68 7.06
CA LEU A 4 -11.41 22.69 6.36
C LEU A 4 -11.18 21.31 6.97
N HIS A 5 -12.27 20.57 7.14
CA HIS A 5 -12.28 19.21 7.65
C HIS A 5 -12.85 18.25 6.60
N PRO A 6 -12.39 17.00 6.56
CA PRO A 6 -13.07 15.97 5.78
C PRO A 6 -14.46 15.71 6.37
N CYS A 7 -15.45 15.44 5.52
CA CYS A 7 -16.82 15.13 5.94
C CYS A 7 -17.02 13.63 6.21
N ALA A 8 -16.27 12.76 5.54
CA ALA A 8 -16.34 11.33 5.76
C ALA A 8 -14.97 10.64 5.54
N GLY A 9 -14.97 9.31 5.72
CA GLY A 9 -13.82 8.47 5.42
C GLY A 9 -13.43 8.50 3.95
N ALA A 10 -12.20 8.09 3.64
CA ALA A 10 -11.73 7.99 2.25
C ALA A 10 -12.54 6.97 1.44
N THR A 11 -13.09 5.94 2.09
CA THR A 11 -14.04 4.97 1.52
C THR A 11 -15.31 4.93 2.37
N LYS A 12 -16.41 4.39 1.82
CA LYS A 12 -17.73 4.34 2.46
C LYS A 12 -17.72 3.73 3.87
N ASP A 13 -16.88 2.72 4.12
CA ASP A 13 -16.81 2.00 5.40
C ASP A 13 -15.63 2.45 6.28
N SER A 14 -14.83 3.42 5.82
CA SER A 14 -13.68 3.89 6.58
C SER A 14 -14.03 5.01 7.56
N PRO A 15 -13.34 5.07 8.72
CA PRO A 15 -13.53 6.17 9.66
C PRO A 15 -13.12 7.52 9.06
N CYS A 16 -13.81 8.58 9.47
CA CYS A 16 -13.47 9.95 9.08
C CYS A 16 -12.09 10.34 9.65
N PRO A 17 -11.14 10.81 8.80
CA PRO A 17 -9.85 11.32 9.23
C PRO A 17 -10.01 12.52 10.16
N LYS A 18 -9.21 12.57 11.22
CA LYS A 18 -9.08 13.76 12.07
C LYS A 18 -7.97 14.67 11.56
N THR A 19 -8.00 15.02 10.28
CA THR A 19 -7.11 16.02 9.68
C THR A 19 -7.81 17.38 9.60
N VAL A 20 -7.04 18.45 9.76
CA VAL A 20 -7.50 19.83 9.57
C VAL A 20 -6.58 20.51 8.58
N LEU A 21 -7.17 21.12 7.55
CA LEU A 21 -6.44 21.95 6.59
C LEU A 21 -6.67 23.41 6.94
N THR A 22 -5.62 24.16 7.25
CA THR A 22 -5.69 25.58 7.60
C THR A 22 -4.99 26.42 6.54
N SER A 23 -5.66 27.45 6.02
CA SER A 23 -5.05 28.42 5.11
C SER A 23 -4.29 29.48 5.91
N GLY A 24 -3.03 29.73 5.57
CA GLY A 24 -2.28 30.86 6.12
C GLY A 24 -2.74 32.19 5.53
N ASP A 25 -2.62 33.27 6.30
CA ASP A 25 -3.28 34.53 5.95
C ASP A 25 -2.68 35.25 4.72
N HIS A 26 -1.39 35.08 4.38
CA HIS A 26 -0.72 35.90 3.34
C HIS A 26 0.18 35.21 2.30
N ASP A 27 0.50 33.92 2.39
CA ASP A 27 1.59 33.32 1.57
C ASP A 27 1.19 32.11 0.69
N ARG A 28 -0.10 31.90 0.38
CA ARG A 28 -0.58 30.63 -0.24
C ARG A 28 -0.07 29.37 0.51
N THR A 29 0.24 29.54 1.79
CA THR A 29 0.72 28.44 2.62
C THR A 29 -0.46 27.72 3.22
N LEU A 30 -0.36 26.39 3.27
CA LEU A 30 -1.32 25.53 3.94
C LEU A 30 -0.65 24.84 5.11
N THR A 31 -1.36 24.75 6.22
CA THR A 31 -0.94 23.91 7.34
C THR A 31 -1.90 22.74 7.44
N VAL A 32 -1.38 21.52 7.35
CA VAL A 32 -2.14 20.31 7.62
C VAL A 32 -1.82 19.86 9.03
N THR A 33 -2.85 19.75 9.87
CA THR A 33 -2.71 19.22 11.23
C THR A 33 -3.40 17.87 11.34
N ASN A 34 -2.66 16.88 11.86
CA ASN A 34 -3.20 15.58 12.24
C ASN A 34 -3.60 15.63 13.71
N ASN A 35 -4.90 15.77 14.01
CA ASN A 35 -5.39 15.88 15.39
C ASN A 35 -5.25 14.56 16.18
N VAL A 36 -4.90 13.44 15.54
CA VAL A 36 -4.62 12.19 16.25
C VAL A 36 -3.21 12.16 16.82
N THR A 37 -2.21 12.59 16.05
CA THR A 37 -0.81 12.57 16.47
C THR A 37 -0.35 13.91 17.05
N GLY A 38 -1.05 15.00 16.75
CA GLY A 38 -0.65 16.37 17.06
C GLY A 38 0.36 16.95 16.07
N GLU A 39 0.82 16.16 15.09
CA GLU A 39 1.77 16.65 14.08
C GLU A 39 1.11 17.67 13.15
N SER A 40 1.85 18.72 12.83
CA SER A 40 1.46 19.72 11.84
C SER A 40 2.56 19.87 10.80
N VAL A 41 2.15 19.97 9.54
CA VAL A 41 3.04 20.14 8.39
C VAL A 41 2.64 21.39 7.66
N ARG A 42 3.59 22.31 7.48
CA ARG A 42 3.41 23.51 6.66
C ARG A 42 3.85 23.23 5.24
N LEU A 43 3.01 23.60 4.28
CA LEU A 43 3.16 23.34 2.86
C LEU A 43 3.00 24.66 2.09
N ALA A 44 3.64 24.76 0.93
CA ALA A 44 3.46 25.84 -0.03
C ALA A 44 3.02 25.27 -1.38
N PRO A 45 1.78 24.75 -1.50
CA PRO A 45 1.31 24.18 -2.74
C PRO A 45 1.03 25.25 -3.80
N SER A 46 1.12 24.87 -5.06
CA SER A 46 0.66 25.67 -6.19
C SER A 46 -0.83 25.48 -6.46
N ARG A 47 -1.38 24.29 -6.15
CA ARG A 47 -2.78 23.91 -6.38
C ARG A 47 -3.24 22.77 -5.47
N LEU A 48 -4.55 22.64 -5.35
CA LEU A 48 -5.23 21.52 -4.71
C LEU A 48 -5.82 20.59 -5.77
N TYR A 49 -5.69 19.28 -5.57
CA TYR A 49 -6.12 18.24 -6.50
C TYR A 49 -7.10 17.30 -5.79
N HIS A 50 -8.39 17.43 -6.11
CA HIS A 50 -9.47 16.64 -5.53
C HIS A 50 -9.71 15.40 -6.37
N TYR A 51 -9.57 14.21 -5.81
CA TYR A 51 -9.50 12.97 -6.57
C TYR A 51 -10.46 11.90 -6.03
N ARG A 52 -10.82 10.94 -6.90
CA ARG A 52 -11.65 9.77 -6.56
C ARG A 52 -11.22 8.55 -7.38
N HIS A 53 -10.80 7.49 -6.71
CA HIS A 53 -10.30 6.25 -7.31
C HIS A 53 -10.87 4.98 -6.66
N ASP A 54 -11.56 4.12 -7.42
CA ASP A 54 -12.02 2.79 -6.97
C ASP A 54 -12.73 2.81 -5.60
N SER A 55 -13.51 3.86 -5.33
CA SER A 55 -14.21 4.17 -4.07
C SER A 55 -13.40 4.90 -2.98
N THR A 56 -12.15 5.28 -3.29
CA THR A 56 -11.29 6.09 -2.42
C THR A 56 -11.30 7.54 -2.86
N GLU A 57 -11.73 8.45 -1.99
CA GLU A 57 -11.68 9.90 -2.18
C GLU A 57 -10.59 10.54 -1.34
N GLY A 58 -10.06 11.67 -1.82
CA GLY A 58 -9.02 12.40 -1.12
C GLY A 58 -8.66 13.72 -1.79
N LEU A 59 -7.80 14.45 -1.09
CA LEU A 59 -7.27 15.73 -1.52
C LEU A 59 -5.74 15.66 -1.52
N ALA A 60 -5.12 16.00 -2.64
CA ALA A 60 -3.68 16.16 -2.73
C ALA A 60 -3.30 17.64 -2.88
N ALA A 61 -2.21 18.04 -2.22
CA ALA A 61 -1.59 19.35 -2.40
C ALA A 61 -0.39 19.17 -3.35
N LEU A 62 -0.39 19.88 -4.47
CA LEU A 62 0.64 19.75 -5.51
C LEU A 62 1.54 20.98 -5.55
N ASP A 63 2.82 20.80 -5.86
CA ASP A 63 3.77 21.89 -6.12
C ASP A 63 3.61 22.48 -7.54
N THR A 64 4.51 23.38 -7.93
CA THR A 64 4.51 24.04 -9.25
C THR A 64 4.75 23.09 -10.41
N ASP A 65 5.47 21.99 -10.18
CA ASP A 65 5.76 20.98 -11.19
C ASP A 65 4.64 19.95 -11.31
N GLY A 66 3.67 20.01 -10.40
CA GLY A 66 2.54 19.10 -10.32
C GLY A 66 2.84 17.84 -9.51
N LEU A 67 3.91 17.84 -8.71
CA LEU A 67 4.26 16.75 -7.81
C LEU A 67 3.53 16.87 -6.47
N VAL A 68 3.18 15.73 -5.88
CA VAL A 68 2.45 15.66 -4.61
C VAL A 68 3.36 16.04 -3.45
N LEU A 69 3.02 17.13 -2.76
CA LEU A 69 3.61 17.55 -1.47
C LEU A 69 2.92 16.84 -0.31
N ALA A 70 1.60 16.73 -0.37
CA ALA A 70 0.83 16.01 0.64
C ALA A 70 -0.37 15.30 0.05
N ASP A 71 -0.65 14.10 0.56
CA ASP A 71 -1.86 13.33 0.28
C ASP A 71 -2.72 13.22 1.54
N LEU A 72 -3.98 13.65 1.44
CA LEU A 72 -4.98 13.74 2.50
C LEU A 72 -6.21 12.89 2.12
N PRO A 73 -6.18 11.56 2.40
CA PRO A 73 -7.31 10.68 2.14
C PRO A 73 -8.52 11.12 2.98
N GLY A 74 -9.72 11.10 2.40
CA GLY A 74 -10.96 11.54 3.05
C GLY A 74 -11.94 12.11 2.03
N ASP A 75 -13.23 12.07 2.33
CA ASP A 75 -14.24 12.81 1.56
C ASP A 75 -14.20 14.30 1.95
N TRP A 76 -14.18 15.18 0.96
CA TRP A 76 -14.11 16.62 1.12
C TRP A 76 -15.28 17.29 0.41
N TYR A 77 -16.19 17.90 1.20
CA TYR A 77 -17.39 18.51 0.65
C TYR A 77 -17.08 19.58 -0.41
N PRO A 78 -17.45 19.39 -1.70
CA PRO A 78 -16.94 20.20 -2.80
C PRO A 78 -17.21 21.71 -2.68
N PRO A 79 -18.40 22.17 -2.24
CA PRO A 79 -18.64 23.61 -2.04
C PRO A 79 -17.70 24.23 -1.01
N HIS A 80 -17.49 23.56 0.13
CA HIS A 80 -16.57 24.06 1.17
C HIS A 80 -15.11 24.03 0.71
N LEU A 81 -14.72 22.99 -0.03
CA LEU A 81 -13.38 22.90 -0.61
C LEU A 81 -13.12 24.01 -1.62
N ARG A 82 -14.10 24.33 -2.48
CA ARG A 82 -14.00 25.44 -3.44
C ARG A 82 -13.87 26.78 -2.73
N ASP A 83 -14.70 27.05 -1.73
CA ASP A 83 -14.65 28.29 -0.96
C ASP A 83 -13.33 28.42 -0.19
N PHE A 84 -12.83 27.32 0.36
CA PHE A 84 -11.53 27.26 1.03
C PHE A 84 -10.39 27.57 0.06
N ALA A 85 -10.35 26.90 -1.09
CA ALA A 85 -9.31 27.06 -2.10
C ALA A 85 -9.28 28.50 -2.64
N LEU A 86 -10.45 29.09 -2.92
CA LEU A 86 -10.58 30.48 -3.36
C LEU A 86 -10.02 31.46 -2.32
N LYS A 87 -10.36 31.27 -1.04
CA LYS A 87 -9.85 32.10 0.07
C LYS A 87 -8.34 31.95 0.27
N ALA A 88 -7.82 30.74 0.10
CA ALA A 88 -6.39 30.47 0.17
C ALA A 88 -5.61 30.98 -1.06
N GLY A 89 -6.30 31.44 -2.11
CA GLY A 89 -5.67 31.86 -3.37
C GLY A 89 -5.04 30.69 -4.14
N LEU A 90 -5.59 29.48 -3.97
CA LEU A 90 -5.11 28.25 -4.60
C LEU A 90 -6.11 27.76 -5.63
N PRO A 91 -5.67 27.47 -6.88
CA PRO A 91 -6.48 26.74 -7.85
C PRO A 91 -6.91 25.39 -7.29
N LEU A 92 -8.19 25.05 -7.50
CA LEU A 92 -8.73 23.73 -7.20
C LEU A 92 -8.97 22.98 -8.51
N GLU A 93 -8.29 21.86 -8.68
CA GLU A 93 -8.46 20.93 -9.78
C GLU A 93 -9.36 19.78 -9.32
N ASP A 94 -10.57 19.72 -9.89
CA ASP A 94 -11.49 18.60 -9.66
C ASP A 94 -11.18 17.47 -10.66
N ALA A 95 -10.57 16.41 -10.17
CA ALA A 95 -10.12 15.27 -10.96
C ALA A 95 -10.91 13.99 -10.68
N ARG A 96 -12.07 14.10 -10.02
CA ARG A 96 -12.92 12.93 -9.66
C ARG A 96 -13.50 12.17 -10.85
N ASP A 97 -13.51 12.80 -12.03
CA ASP A 97 -13.99 12.22 -13.29
C ASP A 97 -12.84 11.89 -14.26
N ARG A 98 -11.58 12.05 -13.83
CA ARG A 98 -10.42 11.64 -14.65
C ARG A 98 -10.30 10.13 -14.75
N SER A 99 -9.58 9.68 -15.77
CA SER A 99 -9.29 8.26 -15.90
C SER A 99 -8.50 7.77 -14.68
N PRO A 100 -8.75 6.54 -14.20
CA PRO A 100 -8.04 5.98 -13.05
C PRO A 100 -6.51 6.00 -13.21
N GLY A 101 -6.00 5.73 -14.41
CA GLY A 101 -4.57 5.69 -14.71
C GLY A 101 -3.90 7.06 -14.58
N GLU A 102 -4.51 8.11 -15.15
CA GLU A 102 -3.98 9.49 -15.07
C GLU A 102 -3.91 9.98 -13.62
N MET A 103 -4.97 9.74 -12.85
CA MET A 103 -5.01 10.11 -11.44
C MET A 103 -3.96 9.33 -10.63
N LYS A 104 -3.83 8.01 -10.84
CA LYS A 104 -2.78 7.21 -10.21
C LYS A 104 -1.39 7.75 -10.52
N ALA A 105 -1.14 8.10 -11.78
CA ALA A 105 0.14 8.67 -12.20
C ALA A 105 0.43 10.00 -11.49
N VAL A 106 -0.56 10.90 -11.38
CA VAL A 106 -0.43 12.16 -10.61
C VAL A 106 -0.14 11.87 -9.13
N LEU A 107 -0.88 10.96 -8.50
CA LEU A 107 -0.70 10.63 -7.08
C LEU A 107 0.63 9.93 -6.78
N ALA A 108 1.21 9.23 -7.76
CA ALA A 108 2.48 8.55 -7.63
C ALA A 108 3.68 9.50 -7.83
N ALA A 109 3.49 10.59 -8.58
CA ALA A 109 4.47 11.63 -8.81
C ALA A 109 4.62 12.51 -7.56
N ARG A 110 5.59 12.16 -6.70
CA ARG A 110 5.79 12.80 -5.38
C ARG A 110 6.89 13.84 -5.41
N ALA A 111 6.71 14.92 -4.66
CA ALA A 111 7.72 15.94 -4.45
C ALA A 111 8.73 15.48 -3.37
N PRO A 112 9.97 15.99 -3.38
CA PRO A 112 10.87 15.76 -2.26
C PRO A 112 10.26 16.20 -0.94
N GLY A 113 10.40 15.36 0.09
CA GLY A 113 9.79 15.63 1.39
C GLY A 113 8.26 15.43 1.46
N TRP A 114 7.63 14.86 0.43
CA TRP A 114 6.19 14.57 0.45
C TRP A 114 5.78 13.75 1.67
N GLN A 115 4.52 13.92 2.11
CA GLN A 115 3.97 13.15 3.22
C GLN A 115 2.52 12.74 2.99
N ARG A 116 2.16 11.54 3.44
CA ARG A 116 0.76 11.09 3.49
C ARG A 116 0.19 11.26 4.89
N ILE A 117 -0.76 12.17 5.06
CA ILE A 117 -1.31 12.51 6.37
C ILE A 117 -2.69 11.88 6.48
N ARG A 118 -2.75 10.73 7.16
CA ARG A 118 -3.98 9.90 7.22
C ARG A 118 -5.02 10.38 8.21
N GLY A 119 -4.64 11.07 9.29
CA GLY A 119 -5.56 11.47 10.35
C GLY A 119 -6.30 10.32 11.06
N LEU A 120 -5.79 9.08 10.95
CA LEU A 120 -6.41 7.90 11.54
C LEU A 120 -5.55 7.35 12.69
N PRO A 121 -6.17 6.84 13.77
CA PRO A 121 -5.43 6.17 14.83
C PRO A 121 -4.70 4.96 14.27
N LEU A 122 -3.42 4.83 14.65
CA LEU A 122 -2.65 3.64 14.36
C LEU A 122 -3.41 2.41 14.87
N PRO A 123 -3.52 1.34 14.07
CA PRO A 123 -4.14 0.10 14.52
C PRO A 123 -3.34 -0.43 15.72
N SER A 124 -3.91 -0.33 16.91
CA SER A 124 -3.25 -0.77 18.13
C SER A 124 -3.27 -2.30 18.23
N ILE A 125 -2.09 -2.90 18.35
CA ILE A 125 -1.91 -4.33 18.62
C ILE A 125 -2.64 -4.72 19.92
N ALA A 126 -2.83 -3.78 20.86
CA ALA A 126 -3.56 -4.03 22.10
C ALA A 126 -5.00 -4.52 21.86
N LYS A 127 -5.66 -4.09 20.78
CA LYS A 127 -6.99 -4.56 20.40
C LYS A 127 -7.00 -6.05 20.04
N TRP A 128 -5.89 -6.58 19.54
CA TRP A 128 -5.72 -7.99 19.21
C TRP A 128 -5.24 -8.84 20.39
N ARG A 129 -4.72 -8.24 21.47
CA ARG A 129 -4.20 -9.00 22.63
C ARG A 129 -5.28 -9.86 23.30
N LYS A 130 -6.49 -9.32 23.51
CA LYS A 130 -7.60 -10.04 24.13
C LYS A 130 -8.06 -11.25 23.30
N PRO A 131 -8.42 -11.10 22.01
CA PRO A 131 -8.84 -12.25 21.21
C PRO A 131 -7.71 -13.28 21.03
N VAL A 132 -6.44 -12.84 20.92
CA VAL A 132 -5.30 -13.77 20.88
C VAL A 132 -5.15 -14.51 22.21
N ALA A 133 -5.23 -13.82 23.35
CA ALA A 133 -5.14 -14.45 24.67
C ALA A 133 -6.29 -15.44 24.91
N ILE A 134 -7.52 -15.07 24.51
CA ILE A 134 -8.69 -15.96 24.57
C ILE A 134 -8.47 -17.18 23.66
N GLY A 135 -7.99 -16.99 22.43
CA GLY A 135 -7.70 -18.08 21.50
C GLY A 135 -6.64 -19.04 22.03
N VAL A 136 -5.56 -18.52 22.62
CA VAL A 136 -4.51 -19.33 23.27
C VAL A 136 -5.04 -20.04 24.50
N ALA A 137 -5.85 -19.37 25.33
CA ALA A 137 -6.45 -19.97 26.53
C ALA A 137 -7.42 -21.10 26.17
N VAL A 138 -8.30 -20.89 25.18
CA VAL A 138 -9.25 -21.91 24.70
C VAL A 138 -8.50 -23.09 24.09
N ALA A 139 -7.50 -22.85 23.24
CA ALA A 139 -6.65 -23.91 22.70
C ALA A 139 -5.94 -24.69 23.82
N GLY A 140 -5.42 -23.98 24.83
CA GLY A 140 -4.81 -24.57 26.02
C GLY A 140 -5.78 -25.44 26.81
N VAL A 141 -7.01 -24.97 27.04
CA VAL A 141 -8.07 -25.71 27.75
C VAL A 141 -8.51 -26.93 26.95
N VAL A 142 -8.65 -26.83 25.63
CA VAL A 142 -8.99 -27.98 24.77
C VAL A 142 -7.88 -29.02 24.81
N VAL A 143 -6.62 -28.60 24.72
CA VAL A 143 -5.46 -29.49 24.86
C VAL A 143 -5.44 -30.13 26.26
N MET A 144 -5.69 -29.37 27.32
CA MET A 144 -5.71 -29.88 28.69
C MET A 144 -6.87 -30.85 28.95
N ALA A 145 -8.08 -30.53 28.48
CA ALA A 145 -9.26 -31.37 28.61
C ALA A 145 -9.09 -32.67 27.81
N TYR A 146 -8.46 -32.60 26.63
CA TYR A 146 -8.11 -33.76 25.82
C TYR A 146 -7.06 -34.65 26.50
N LEU A 147 -6.04 -34.07 27.13
CA LEU A 147 -5.03 -34.82 27.89
C LEU A 147 -5.62 -35.45 29.17
N ALA A 148 -6.55 -34.76 29.83
CA ALA A 148 -7.20 -35.23 31.05
C ALA A 148 -8.26 -36.32 30.79
N SER A 149 -9.06 -36.20 29.73
CA SER A 149 -10.15 -37.15 29.41
C SER A 149 -9.65 -38.54 28.99
N LEU A 150 -8.36 -38.65 28.63
CA LEU A 150 -7.71 -39.91 28.30
C LEU A 150 -7.09 -40.61 29.52
N GLY A 151 -7.26 -40.11 30.75
CA GLY A 151 -6.75 -40.75 31.98
C GLY A 151 -5.22 -40.84 32.07
N LEU A 152 -4.51 -40.09 31.22
CA LEU A 152 -3.07 -40.17 30.99
C LEU A 152 -2.33 -39.11 31.82
N TRP A 153 -2.34 -39.25 33.15
CA TRP A 153 -1.41 -38.48 33.98
C TRP A 153 0.05 -38.99 33.83
N ALA A 154 0.22 -40.28 33.50
CA ALA A 154 1.53 -40.91 33.36
C ALA A 154 2.14 -40.85 31.93
N ALA A 155 1.36 -40.52 30.89
CA ALA A 155 1.86 -40.38 29.51
C ALA A 155 2.24 -38.93 29.14
N TRP A 156 2.70 -38.16 30.13
CA TRP A 156 3.50 -36.95 29.91
C TRP A 156 4.91 -37.27 29.36
N ARG A 157 5.37 -38.54 29.41
CA ARG A 157 6.76 -38.90 29.13
C ARG A 157 7.04 -39.87 27.96
N GLY A 158 6.05 -40.36 27.21
CA GLY A 158 6.34 -41.33 26.13
C GLY A 158 5.32 -41.31 24.99
N LEU A 159 5.84 -41.19 23.76
CA LEU A 159 5.17 -41.36 22.47
C LEU A 159 4.14 -40.26 22.11
N SER A 160 4.39 -39.34 21.17
CA SER A 160 5.32 -39.35 20.03
C SER A 160 5.21 -40.54 19.06
N SER A 161 4.17 -41.37 19.11
CA SER A 161 3.95 -42.31 18.00
C SER A 161 2.48 -42.59 17.75
N ILE A 162 1.96 -41.97 16.68
CA ILE A 162 1.07 -42.61 15.70
C ILE A 162 -0.29 -43.03 16.31
N GLY A 163 -1.32 -42.19 16.29
CA GLY A 163 -1.89 -41.64 15.07
C GLY A 163 -2.93 -42.62 14.52
N ARG A 164 -4.20 -42.48 14.94
CA ARG A 164 -5.38 -42.90 14.15
C ARG A 164 -6.78 -42.61 14.74
N LEU A 165 -6.91 -41.74 15.74
CA LEU A 165 -8.23 -41.32 16.23
C LEU A 165 -8.47 -39.81 16.09
N ILE A 166 -7.86 -39.22 15.06
CA ILE A 166 -8.09 -37.84 14.61
C ILE A 166 -9.39 -37.76 13.77
N LEU A 167 -10.09 -38.88 13.54
CA LEU A 167 -11.11 -39.01 12.50
C LEU A 167 -12.59 -38.91 12.95
N ASP A 168 -12.93 -38.94 14.24
CA ASP A 168 -14.35 -39.05 14.64
C ASP A 168 -14.95 -37.84 15.41
N ILE A 169 -14.21 -36.75 15.69
CA ILE A 169 -14.69 -35.69 16.62
C ILE A 169 -14.63 -34.27 16.02
N LEU A 170 -14.76 -34.12 14.70
CA LEU A 170 -14.82 -32.79 14.06
C LEU A 170 -16.19 -32.56 13.40
N GLU A 171 -17.20 -32.38 14.24
CA GLU A 171 -18.44 -31.70 13.85
C GLU A 171 -18.11 -30.32 13.27
N ALA A 172 -18.62 -30.07 12.06
CA ALA A 172 -18.34 -28.94 11.18
C ALA A 172 -18.65 -27.53 11.73
N LYS A 173 -19.06 -27.40 12.99
CA LYS A 173 -19.44 -26.14 13.64
C LYS A 173 -18.30 -25.49 14.42
N TRP A 174 -17.31 -26.26 14.88
CA TRP A 174 -16.17 -25.74 15.67
C TRP A 174 -14.94 -25.32 14.87
N LEU A 175 -14.93 -25.59 13.56
CA LEU A 175 -13.89 -25.14 12.63
C LEU A 175 -13.69 -23.61 12.68
N VAL A 176 -14.75 -22.83 12.91
CA VAL A 176 -14.64 -21.35 12.95
C VAL A 176 -13.90 -20.87 14.22
N VAL A 177 -13.97 -21.61 15.33
CA VAL A 177 -13.33 -21.25 16.60
C VAL A 177 -11.91 -21.84 16.70
N ALA A 178 -11.71 -23.07 16.23
CA ALA A 178 -10.43 -23.76 16.26
C ALA A 178 -9.41 -23.25 15.21
N PHE A 179 -9.86 -22.55 14.16
CA PHE A 179 -8.97 -21.98 13.12
C PHE A 179 -8.57 -20.52 13.37
N SER A 180 -9.09 -19.89 14.43
CA SER A 180 -8.64 -18.55 14.86
C SER A 180 -7.14 -18.50 15.23
N PRO A 181 -6.56 -19.53 15.89
CA PRO A 181 -5.11 -19.65 16.05
C PRO A 181 -4.36 -20.00 14.76
N ALA A 182 -4.98 -20.70 13.80
CA ALA A 182 -4.34 -21.01 12.51
C ALA A 182 -4.04 -19.73 11.70
N LEU A 183 -4.86 -18.69 11.85
CA LEU A 183 -4.60 -17.35 11.31
C LEU A 183 -3.31 -16.71 11.86
N LEU A 184 -2.89 -17.07 13.07
CA LEU A 184 -1.63 -16.60 13.65
C LEU A 184 -0.40 -17.30 13.03
N PHE A 185 -0.53 -18.54 12.57
CA PHE A 185 0.52 -19.26 11.84
C PHE A 185 0.53 -18.98 10.33
N LEU A 186 -0.61 -18.57 9.76
CA LEU A 186 -0.76 -18.21 8.36
C LEU A 186 0.14 -17.03 7.97
N ARG A 187 0.23 -15.98 8.81
CA ARG A 187 1.09 -14.82 8.54
C ARG A 187 2.59 -15.16 8.43
N PRO A 188 3.21 -15.86 9.40
CA PRO A 188 4.63 -16.24 9.29
C PRO A 188 4.88 -17.25 8.17
N ALA A 189 3.95 -18.17 7.90
CA ALA A 189 4.05 -19.10 6.77
C ALA A 189 3.99 -18.37 5.43
N MET A 190 3.02 -17.48 5.22
CA MET A 190 2.91 -16.63 4.04
C MET A 190 4.14 -15.73 3.88
N ALA A 191 4.63 -15.12 4.95
CA ALA A 191 5.85 -14.31 4.92
C ALA A 191 7.09 -15.15 4.57
N ARG A 192 7.17 -16.41 5.02
CA ARG A 192 8.25 -17.33 4.65
C ARG A 192 8.16 -17.75 3.18
N ALA A 193 6.96 -18.08 2.69
CA ALA A 193 6.71 -18.39 1.28
C ALA A 193 7.04 -17.19 0.38
N HIS A 194 6.62 -15.97 0.75
CA HIS A 194 6.95 -14.74 0.03
C HIS A 194 8.46 -14.50 0.00
N ARG A 195 9.15 -14.63 1.14
CA ARG A 195 10.62 -14.52 1.20
C ARG A 195 11.31 -15.52 0.28
N TRP A 196 10.83 -16.76 0.25
CA TRP A 196 11.37 -17.78 -0.64
C TRP A 196 11.11 -17.45 -2.12
N ARG A 197 9.92 -16.97 -2.47
CA ARG A 197 9.59 -16.49 -3.82
C ARG A 197 10.49 -15.33 -4.28
N ARG A 198 10.79 -14.38 -3.39
CA ARG A 198 11.76 -13.28 -3.64
C ARG A 198 13.19 -13.77 -3.82
N LYS A 199 13.64 -14.70 -2.98
CA LYS A 199 14.96 -15.33 -3.13
C LYS A 199 15.11 -16.03 -4.48
N ARG A 200 14.02 -16.61 -5.00
CA ARG A 200 13.98 -17.24 -6.33
C ARG A 200 13.80 -16.25 -7.50
N GLY A 201 13.62 -14.95 -7.23
CA GLY A 201 13.35 -13.95 -8.26
C GLY A 201 11.96 -14.07 -8.90
N THR A 202 11.02 -14.80 -8.30
CA THR A 202 9.66 -14.98 -8.86
C THR A 202 8.70 -13.84 -8.51
N VAL A 203 9.09 -13.03 -7.52
CA VAL A 203 8.36 -11.87 -7.01
C VAL A 203 9.39 -10.79 -6.66
N LEU A 204 9.08 -9.55 -6.99
CA LEU A 204 9.83 -8.35 -6.59
C LEU A 204 8.91 -7.46 -5.75
N GLY A 205 9.33 -7.06 -4.55
CA GLY A 205 8.57 -6.14 -3.69
C GLY A 205 8.42 -6.57 -2.22
N PRO A 206 7.90 -5.68 -1.36
CA PRO A 206 7.69 -5.95 0.06
C PRO A 206 6.50 -6.88 0.32
N ALA A 207 6.56 -7.63 1.43
CA ALA A 207 5.43 -8.42 1.90
C ALA A 207 4.32 -7.49 2.42
N GLY A 208 3.14 -7.55 1.81
CA GLY A 208 1.98 -6.72 2.19
C GLY A 208 1.93 -5.33 1.53
N GLY A 209 2.88 -4.99 0.66
CA GLY A 209 2.81 -3.83 -0.23
C GLY A 209 2.59 -4.27 -1.68
N PRO A 210 2.67 -3.33 -2.64
CA PRO A 210 2.58 -3.68 -4.05
C PRO A 210 3.80 -4.52 -4.43
N TYR A 211 3.59 -5.60 -5.16
CA TYR A 211 4.67 -6.45 -5.66
C TYR A 211 4.44 -6.79 -7.13
N LEU A 212 5.55 -6.95 -7.84
CA LEU A 212 5.61 -7.37 -9.23
C LEU A 212 5.87 -8.87 -9.28
N SER A 213 5.11 -9.60 -10.10
CA SER A 213 5.31 -11.03 -10.32
C SER A 213 5.06 -11.41 -11.77
N ALA A 214 5.61 -12.54 -12.21
CA ALA A 214 5.25 -13.10 -13.51
C ALA A 214 3.98 -13.95 -13.37
N LYS A 215 2.91 -13.56 -14.08
CA LYS A 215 1.68 -14.35 -14.19
C LYS A 215 1.83 -15.48 -15.20
N SER A 216 2.54 -15.22 -16.29
CA SER A 216 2.87 -16.20 -17.33
C SER A 216 4.26 -15.91 -17.92
N ALA A 217 4.69 -16.72 -18.89
CA ALA A 217 5.92 -16.47 -19.64
C ALA A 217 5.88 -15.17 -20.46
N THR A 218 4.74 -14.48 -20.59
CA THR A 218 4.62 -13.27 -21.40
C THR A 218 3.93 -12.14 -20.65
N LYS A 219 3.57 -12.31 -19.38
CA LYS A 219 2.83 -11.33 -18.60
C LYS A 219 3.46 -11.10 -17.24
N LEU A 220 3.71 -9.83 -16.96
CA LEU A 220 3.95 -9.32 -15.62
C LEU A 220 2.60 -8.91 -15.01
N GLN A 221 2.50 -9.02 -13.70
CA GLN A 221 1.34 -8.63 -12.92
C GLN A 221 1.79 -7.88 -11.69
N ILE A 222 1.15 -6.74 -11.45
CA ILE A 222 1.29 -5.96 -10.23
C ILE A 222 0.13 -6.33 -9.32
N THR A 223 0.44 -6.74 -8.10
CA THR A 223 -0.54 -7.16 -7.10
C THR A 223 -0.40 -6.30 -5.86
N TYR A 224 -1.53 -5.89 -5.27
CA TYR A 224 -1.58 -5.25 -3.96
C TYR A 224 -2.55 -6.01 -3.06
N GLY A 225 -2.08 -6.49 -1.91
CA GLY A 225 -2.88 -7.40 -1.08
C GLY A 225 -3.24 -8.68 -1.84
N ASN A 226 -4.53 -8.90 -2.07
CA ASN A 226 -5.06 -10.04 -2.81
C ASN A 226 -5.55 -9.67 -4.22
N GLU A 227 -5.36 -8.42 -4.64
CA GLU A 227 -5.95 -7.88 -5.87
C GLU A 227 -4.89 -7.63 -6.94
N ALA A 228 -5.19 -8.08 -8.16
CA ALA A 228 -4.40 -7.76 -9.34
C ALA A 228 -4.72 -6.35 -9.81
N ILE A 229 -3.74 -5.45 -9.70
CA ILE A 229 -3.90 -4.03 -10.04
C ILE A 229 -3.77 -3.82 -11.55
N THR A 230 -2.76 -4.44 -12.15
CA THR A 230 -2.52 -4.33 -13.59
C THR A 230 -1.75 -5.53 -14.13
N GLU A 231 -1.91 -5.78 -15.42
CA GLU A 231 -1.18 -6.79 -16.18
C GLU A 231 -0.47 -6.14 -17.36
N ILE A 232 0.82 -6.39 -17.48
CA ILE A 232 1.67 -5.79 -18.50
C ILE A 232 2.30 -6.92 -19.31
N TYR A 233 2.09 -6.89 -20.63
CA TYR A 233 2.76 -7.84 -21.52
C TYR A 233 4.26 -7.59 -21.52
N ARG A 234 5.04 -8.65 -21.50
CA ARG A 234 6.50 -8.62 -21.57
C ARG A 234 6.94 -8.93 -23.00
N GLY A 235 7.92 -8.18 -23.48
CA GLY A 235 8.53 -8.39 -24.79
C GLY A 235 9.19 -7.13 -25.32
N GLU A 236 9.61 -7.18 -26.58
CA GLU A 236 10.36 -6.09 -27.21
C GLU A 236 9.48 -5.12 -28.00
N ASN A 237 8.19 -5.43 -28.16
CA ASN A 237 7.28 -4.58 -28.92
C ASN A 237 6.91 -3.32 -28.13
N HIS A 238 6.53 -2.26 -28.85
CA HIS A 238 6.07 -1.01 -28.23
C HIS A 238 4.91 -1.27 -27.24
N GLY A 239 4.99 -0.67 -26.05
CA GLY A 239 4.00 -0.88 -25.00
C GLY A 239 4.13 -2.18 -24.20
N GLN A 240 5.17 -2.98 -24.45
CA GLN A 240 5.48 -4.18 -23.66
C GLN A 240 6.66 -3.92 -22.73
N ALA A 241 6.61 -4.49 -21.52
CA ALA A 241 7.67 -4.41 -20.54
C ALA A 241 8.94 -5.07 -21.08
N PHE A 242 10.00 -4.26 -21.17
CA PHE A 242 11.31 -4.66 -21.65
C PHE A 242 12.38 -4.44 -20.58
N SER A 243 12.27 -3.35 -19.81
CA SER A 243 13.23 -3.01 -18.77
C SER A 243 12.58 -2.52 -17.49
N LEU A 244 13.35 -2.62 -16.41
CA LEU A 244 13.05 -2.11 -15.09
C LEU A 244 14.04 -0.99 -14.76
N LEU A 245 13.54 0.15 -14.32
CA LEU A 245 14.36 1.25 -13.84
C LEU A 245 14.12 1.45 -12.34
N LEU A 246 15.14 1.15 -11.54
CA LEU A 246 15.21 1.59 -10.15
C LEU A 246 15.80 2.97 -10.11
N TYR A 247 15.00 3.95 -9.70
CA TYR A 247 15.46 5.33 -9.60
C TYR A 247 15.61 5.77 -8.14
N SER A 248 16.54 6.67 -7.90
CA SER A 248 16.58 7.51 -6.71
C SER A 248 16.61 8.98 -7.11
N TYR A 249 15.72 9.78 -6.52
CA TYR A 249 15.65 11.23 -6.70
C TYR A 249 15.52 11.87 -5.32
N GLU A 250 16.56 12.59 -4.89
CA GLU A 250 16.66 13.13 -3.52
C GLU A 250 16.41 12.06 -2.44
N ASN A 251 15.34 12.19 -1.66
CA ASN A 251 14.93 11.20 -0.65
C ASN A 251 13.88 10.18 -1.17
N LEU A 252 13.51 10.29 -2.44
CA LEU A 252 12.54 9.44 -3.11
C LEU A 252 13.23 8.29 -3.83
N THR A 253 12.53 7.16 -3.86
CA THR A 253 12.92 5.98 -4.61
C THR A 253 11.69 5.39 -5.26
N GLY A 254 11.88 4.62 -6.33
CA GLY A 254 10.80 3.91 -6.96
C GLY A 254 11.29 2.95 -8.04
N LEU A 255 10.33 2.21 -8.58
CA LEU A 255 10.52 1.30 -9.69
C LEU A 255 9.63 1.77 -10.84
N LEU A 256 10.21 1.86 -12.03
CA LEU A 256 9.48 2.10 -13.27
C LEU A 256 9.59 0.86 -14.15
N ILE A 257 8.48 0.46 -14.75
CA ILE A 257 8.44 -0.57 -15.79
C ILE A 257 8.43 0.17 -17.11
N LEU A 258 9.44 -0.08 -17.94
CA LEU A 258 9.64 0.64 -19.19
C LEU A 258 9.52 -0.31 -20.39
N ASP A 259 9.12 0.24 -21.53
CA ASP A 259 9.28 -0.45 -22.80
C ASP A 259 10.70 -0.29 -23.38
N ARG A 260 10.93 -0.88 -24.55
CA ARG A 260 12.24 -0.83 -25.24
C ARG A 260 12.70 0.58 -25.58
N PHE A 261 11.76 1.53 -25.70
CA PHE A 261 12.04 2.92 -26.06
C PHE A 261 12.18 3.81 -24.82
N GLY A 262 12.17 3.23 -23.62
CA GLY A 262 12.29 3.97 -22.36
C GLY A 262 10.98 4.63 -21.92
N ARG A 263 9.85 4.31 -22.56
CA ARG A 263 8.54 4.87 -22.16
C ARG A 263 8.06 4.21 -20.88
N SER A 264 7.65 5.01 -19.90
CA SER A 264 7.04 4.49 -18.67
C SER A 264 5.68 3.84 -18.95
N LEU A 265 5.60 2.54 -18.66
CA LEU A 265 4.36 1.77 -18.69
C LEU A 265 3.67 1.81 -17.34
N HIS A 266 4.43 1.75 -16.24
CA HIS A 266 3.88 1.76 -14.89
C HIS A 266 4.89 2.28 -13.86
N HIS A 267 4.43 3.13 -12.96
CA HIS A 267 5.23 3.69 -11.88
C HIS A 267 4.87 3.12 -10.50
N LEU A 268 5.88 2.67 -9.77
CA LEU A 268 5.77 2.07 -8.45
C LEU A 268 6.65 2.84 -7.44
N PRO A 269 6.18 3.96 -6.89
CA PRO A 269 6.95 4.73 -5.92
C PRO A 269 7.16 3.94 -4.62
N GLY A 270 8.33 4.11 -4.00
CA GLY A 270 8.71 3.43 -2.77
C GLY A 270 10.06 2.72 -2.86
N ARG A 271 10.45 2.06 -1.78
CA ARG A 271 11.74 1.37 -1.70
C ARG A 271 11.66 -0.02 -2.32
N TRP A 272 12.60 -0.30 -3.22
CA TRP A 272 12.76 -1.59 -3.89
C TRP A 272 14.21 -2.05 -3.72
N SER A 273 14.43 -3.34 -3.43
CA SER A 273 15.79 -3.87 -3.28
C SER A 273 16.45 -4.04 -4.66
N PRO A 274 17.63 -3.44 -4.90
CA PRO A 274 18.38 -3.64 -6.14
C PRO A 274 18.73 -5.12 -6.39
N GLU A 275 19.07 -5.87 -5.34
CA GLU A 275 19.43 -7.28 -5.44
C GLU A 275 18.21 -8.15 -5.78
N GLU A 276 17.04 -7.84 -5.21
CA GLU A 276 15.79 -8.52 -5.57
C GLU A 276 15.37 -8.17 -7.00
N ALA A 277 15.52 -6.91 -7.41
CA ALA A 277 15.21 -6.47 -8.77
C ALA A 277 16.13 -7.14 -9.79
N ASN A 278 17.43 -7.28 -9.51
CA ASN A 278 18.37 -7.95 -10.40
C ASN A 278 17.99 -9.41 -10.60
N ARG A 279 17.76 -10.16 -9.51
CA ARG A 279 17.31 -11.56 -9.60
C ARG A 279 16.00 -11.71 -10.36
N PHE A 280 15.07 -10.78 -10.17
CA PHE A 280 13.79 -10.78 -10.89
C PHE A 280 14.00 -10.51 -12.39
N ALA A 281 14.77 -9.47 -12.72
CA ALA A 281 15.06 -9.08 -14.09
C ALA A 281 15.77 -10.20 -14.87
N ASP A 282 16.85 -10.77 -14.30
CA ASP A 282 17.61 -11.88 -14.87
C ASP A 282 16.71 -13.09 -15.16
N ARG A 283 15.90 -13.49 -14.18
CA ARG A 283 14.97 -14.62 -14.31
C ARG A 283 13.96 -14.40 -15.43
N HIS A 284 13.57 -13.15 -15.62
CA HIS A 284 12.48 -12.76 -16.49
C HIS A 284 12.95 -12.12 -17.80
N GLY A 285 14.25 -12.16 -18.12
CA GLY A 285 14.78 -11.59 -19.37
C GLY A 285 14.43 -10.12 -19.55
N LEU A 286 14.39 -9.35 -18.44
CA LEU A 286 14.21 -7.91 -18.45
C LEU A 286 15.57 -7.25 -18.27
N MET A 287 15.80 -6.11 -18.91
CA MET A 287 16.96 -5.29 -18.56
C MET A 287 16.71 -4.58 -17.22
N LEU A 288 17.75 -4.43 -16.40
CA LEU A 288 17.69 -3.63 -15.17
C LEU A 288 18.64 -2.44 -15.28
N ALA A 289 18.11 -1.27 -14.98
CA ALA A 289 18.85 -0.04 -14.83
C ALA A 289 18.68 0.48 -13.39
N VAL A 290 19.76 0.94 -12.77
CA VAL A 290 19.73 1.52 -11.42
C VAL A 290 20.43 2.87 -11.46
N HIS A 291 19.67 3.95 -11.34
CA HIS A 291 20.18 5.30 -11.55
C HIS A 291 19.71 6.28 -10.49
N ARG A 292 20.60 7.21 -10.15
CA ARG A 292 20.21 8.47 -9.54
C ARG A 292 19.80 9.42 -10.66
N VAL A 293 18.56 9.88 -10.63
CA VAL A 293 17.98 10.71 -11.69
C VAL A 293 17.99 12.18 -11.28
N THR A 294 18.08 13.08 -12.27
CA THR A 294 17.91 14.53 -12.03
C THR A 294 16.43 14.86 -11.81
N HIS A 295 16.18 16.11 -11.42
CA HIS A 295 14.82 16.62 -11.27
C HIS A 295 14.05 16.55 -12.60
N GLU A 296 14.66 16.99 -13.71
CA GLU A 296 14.05 17.00 -15.04
C GLU A 296 13.76 15.58 -15.55
N GLU A 297 14.70 14.65 -15.32
CA GLU A 297 14.50 13.24 -15.64
C GLU A 297 13.35 12.63 -14.82
N TYR A 298 13.29 12.91 -13.52
CA TYR A 298 12.22 12.45 -12.66
C TYR A 298 10.85 12.99 -13.10
N LEU A 299 10.77 14.27 -13.44
CA LEU A 299 9.55 14.88 -13.99
C LEU A 299 9.14 14.23 -15.31
N SER A 300 10.08 14.01 -16.22
CA SER A 300 9.82 13.35 -17.51
C SER A 300 9.27 11.94 -17.32
N LEU A 301 9.90 11.15 -16.45
CA LEU A 301 9.50 9.77 -16.15
C LEU A 301 8.11 9.69 -15.50
N THR A 302 7.83 10.54 -14.52
CA THR A 302 6.56 10.52 -13.78
C THR A 302 5.40 11.08 -14.60
N LYS A 303 5.60 12.19 -15.33
CA LYS A 303 4.58 12.76 -16.23
C LYS A 303 4.33 11.89 -17.47
N GLY A 304 5.33 11.15 -17.93
CA GLY A 304 5.22 10.22 -19.05
C GLY A 304 4.53 8.89 -18.71
N SER A 305 4.31 8.60 -17.42
CA SER A 305 3.67 7.37 -16.97
C SER A 305 2.17 7.40 -17.22
N LYS A 306 1.65 6.37 -17.92
CA LYS A 306 0.21 6.23 -18.16
C LYS A 306 -0.57 5.70 -16.96
N ASP A 307 0.11 4.98 -16.08
CA ASP A 307 -0.46 4.35 -14.91
C ASP A 307 0.58 4.26 -13.78
N ALA A 308 0.11 4.06 -12.56
CA ALA A 308 0.96 3.93 -11.39
C ALA A 308 0.27 3.20 -10.23
N THR A 309 1.03 2.88 -9.18
CA THR A 309 0.47 2.39 -7.91
C THR A 309 0.97 3.27 -6.76
N PRO A 310 0.24 4.37 -6.46
CA PRO A 310 0.64 5.36 -5.47
C PRO A 310 0.57 4.87 -4.02
#